data_AF-A0A1B2LRV1-F1
#
_entry.id   AF-A0A1B2LRV1-F1
#
_cell.length_a   1.000
_cell.length_b   1.000
_cell.length_c   1.000
_cell.angle_alpha   90.00
_cell.angle_beta   90.00
_cell.angle_gamma   90.00
#
_symmetry.space_group_name_H-M   'P 1'
#
loop_
_entity.id
_entity.type
_entity.pdbx_description
1 polymer ?
#
loop_
_entity_poly.entity_id
_entity_poly.type
_entity_poly.pdbx_seq_one_letter_code
_entity_poly.pdbx_strand_id
1 'polypeptide(L)'
;FLGATETVTGSKYLLEDAGTRVLIDCGLFQGTKKLRLRNWSPLPVPADSIDAVVLTHAHLDHSGYLPVLVREGFRGPIYCTHGTAALCEIMLIDSARLLEEEADF
;
A
#
# COMPACT_ATOMS: atom_id res chain seq x y z
N PHE A 1 9.19 -7.12 -8.08
CA PHE A 1 9.48 -6.10 -7.05
C PHE A 1 8.86 -4.77 -7.45
N LEU A 2 7.97 -4.21 -6.63
CA LEU A 2 7.25 -2.96 -6.97
C LEU A 2 7.66 -1.77 -6.06
N GLY A 3 8.25 -2.05 -4.91
CA GLY A 3 8.80 -1.06 -3.97
C GLY A 3 9.82 -1.67 -3.01
N ALA A 4 10.25 -0.90 -2.00
CA ALA A 4 11.28 -1.29 -1.02
C ALA A 4 12.53 -1.95 -1.63
N THR A 5 12.93 -1.51 -2.83
CA THR A 5 14.13 -1.95 -3.54
C THR A 5 15.03 -0.73 -3.69
N GLU A 6 16.25 -0.82 -3.17
CA GLU A 6 17.17 0.33 -3.01
C GLU A 6 16.61 1.49 -2.15
N THR A 7 15.56 1.20 -1.37
CA THR A 7 14.93 2.11 -0.41
C THR A 7 14.20 1.30 0.66
N VAL A 8 13.98 1.88 1.83
CA VAL A 8 13.27 1.23 2.95
C VAL A 8 11.75 1.30 2.77
N THR A 9 11.24 2.29 2.05
CA THR A 9 9.80 2.63 2.06
C THR A 9 9.04 2.06 0.85
N GLY A 10 7.72 2.02 0.96
CA GLY A 10 6.82 1.68 -0.14
C GLY A 10 6.76 0.20 -0.46
N SER A 11 6.94 -0.67 0.53
CA SER A 11 6.93 -2.14 0.42
C SER A 11 5.72 -2.62 -0.38
N LYS A 12 6.00 -3.28 -1.51
CA LYS A 12 5.05 -3.90 -2.44
C LYS A 12 5.75 -4.99 -3.24
N TYR A 13 5.28 -6.22 -3.11
CA TYR A 13 5.80 -7.37 -3.85
C TYR A 13 4.64 -8.15 -4.44
N LEU A 14 4.61 -8.26 -5.78
CA LEU A 14 3.63 -9.10 -6.45
C LEU A 14 4.18 -10.52 -6.57
N LEU A 15 3.47 -11.48 -5.97
CA LEU A 15 3.66 -12.90 -6.17
C LEU A 15 2.65 -13.38 -7.20
N GLU A 16 3.13 -14.02 -8.26
CA GLU A 16 2.29 -14.60 -9.31
C GLU A 16 2.61 -16.10 -9.42
N ASP A 17 1.58 -16.93 -9.30
CA ASP A 17 1.68 -18.38 -9.54
C ASP A 17 0.35 -18.94 -10.05
N ALA A 18 0.41 -19.85 -11.03
CA ALA A 18 -0.75 -20.52 -11.63
C ALA A 18 -1.93 -19.59 -12.00
N GLY A 19 -1.64 -18.33 -12.40
CA GLY A 19 -2.66 -17.34 -12.76
C GLY A 19 -3.28 -16.58 -11.57
N THR A 20 -2.82 -16.84 -10.34
CA THR A 20 -3.20 -16.11 -9.13
C THR A 20 -2.17 -15.02 -8.82
N ARG A 21 -2.64 -13.84 -8.43
CA ARG A 21 -1.85 -12.64 -8.11
C ARG A 21 -2.09 -12.22 -6.67
N VAL A 22 -1.07 -12.39 -5.83
CA VAL A 22 -1.10 -11.94 -4.43
C VAL A 22 -0.12 -10.80 -4.24
N LEU A 23 -0.60 -9.67 -3.74
CA LEU A 23 0.25 -8.55 -3.37
C LEU A 23 0.65 -8.67 -1.90
N ILE A 24 1.94 -8.78 -1.63
CA ILE A 24 2.53 -8.75 -0.29
C ILE A 24 2.90 -7.30 0.01
N ASP A 25 2.26 -6.76 1.05
CA ASP A 25 2.26 -5.35 1.44
C ASP A 25 1.75 -4.37 0.37
N CYS A 26 1.29 -3.22 0.83
CA CYS A 26 0.79 -2.12 0.03
C CYS A 26 1.16 -0.77 0.66
N GLY A 27 2.46 -0.47 0.76
CA GLY A 27 2.96 0.67 1.52
C GLY A 27 3.14 1.99 0.77
N LEU A 28 3.14 3.13 1.46
CA LEU A 28 3.53 4.42 0.88
C LEU A 28 5.06 4.57 0.79
N PHE A 29 5.53 5.19 -0.28
CA PHE A 29 6.88 5.76 -0.32
C PHE A 29 6.94 7.01 0.56
N GLN A 30 7.90 7.04 1.49
CA GLN A 30 8.10 8.13 2.45
C GLN A 30 9.50 8.74 2.31
N GLY A 31 9.83 9.73 3.14
CA GLY A 31 11.15 10.36 3.13
C GLY A 31 11.25 11.44 2.06
N THR A 32 12.30 11.43 1.23
CA THR A 32 12.59 12.52 0.28
C THR A 32 11.47 12.74 -0.74
N LYS A 33 11.35 13.97 -1.27
CA LYS A 33 10.34 14.32 -2.30
C LYS A 33 10.39 13.37 -3.50
N LYS A 34 11.60 12.99 -3.95
CA LYS A 34 11.78 12.04 -5.07
C LYS A 34 11.10 10.69 -4.80
N LEU A 35 11.17 10.19 -3.57
CA LEU A 35 10.48 8.94 -3.19
C LEU A 35 8.98 9.14 -3.12
N ARG A 36 8.51 10.20 -2.44
CA ARG A 36 7.07 10.47 -2.28
C ARG A 36 6.35 10.66 -3.62
N LEU A 37 7.02 11.23 -4.62
CA LEU A 37 6.46 11.38 -5.98
C LEU A 37 6.09 10.03 -6.62
N ARG A 38 6.70 8.92 -6.18
CA ARG A 38 6.35 7.57 -6.68
C ARG A 38 4.96 7.11 -6.23
N ASN A 39 4.36 7.70 -5.19
CA ASN A 39 2.99 7.38 -4.78
C ASN A 39 1.95 7.87 -5.80
N TRP A 40 2.32 8.79 -6.69
CA TRP A 40 1.44 9.31 -7.74
C TRP A 40 1.55 8.51 -9.05
N SER A 41 2.54 7.62 -9.15
CA SER A 41 2.65 6.72 -10.29
C SER A 41 1.65 5.58 -10.15
N PRO A 42 0.96 5.19 -11.24
CA PRO A 42 0.12 4.00 -11.20
C PRO A 42 0.97 2.77 -10.91
N LEU A 43 0.35 1.76 -10.30
CA LEU A 43 0.97 0.44 -10.21
C LEU A 43 1.18 -0.09 -11.65
N PRO A 44 2.30 -0.80 -11.91
CA PRO A 44 2.55 -1.41 -13.22
C PRO A 44 1.66 -2.64 -13.48
N VAL A 45 0.67 -2.89 -12.61
CA VAL A 45 -0.36 -3.91 -12.75
C VAL A 45 -1.72 -3.31 -12.43
N PRO A 46 -2.79 -3.69 -13.16
CA PRO A 46 -4.14 -3.26 -12.85
C PRO A 46 -4.57 -3.73 -11.46
N ALA A 47 -5.15 -2.83 -10.66
CA ALA A 47 -5.54 -3.13 -9.28
C ALA A 47 -6.66 -4.19 -9.18
N ASP A 48 -7.55 -4.23 -10.17
CA ASP A 48 -8.62 -5.22 -10.32
C ASP A 48 -8.13 -6.62 -10.71
N SER A 49 -6.88 -6.74 -11.18
CA SER A 49 -6.24 -8.02 -11.49
C SER A 49 -5.58 -8.69 -10.29
N ILE A 50 -5.56 -8.05 -9.11
CA ILE A 50 -4.97 -8.61 -7.89
C ILE A 50 -6.04 -9.38 -7.13
N ASP A 51 -5.78 -10.66 -6.86
CA ASP A 51 -6.75 -11.54 -6.20
C ASP A 51 -6.81 -11.33 -4.69
N ALA A 52 -5.67 -11.02 -4.06
CA ALA A 52 -5.60 -10.78 -2.62
C ALA A 52 -4.42 -9.88 -2.24
N VAL A 53 -4.53 -9.24 -1.09
CA VAL A 53 -3.42 -8.54 -0.43
C VAL A 53 -3.10 -9.24 0.89
N VAL A 54 -1.82 -9.37 1.23
CA VAL A 54 -1.37 -9.80 2.56
C VAL A 54 -0.55 -8.67 3.16
N LEU A 55 -0.95 -8.16 4.32
CA LEU A 55 -0.14 -7.21 5.08
C LEU A 55 0.71 -7.94 6.11
N THR A 56 2.01 -7.69 6.09
CA THR A 56 2.94 -8.21 7.09
C THR A 56 2.72 -7.57 8.46
N HIS A 57 2.52 -6.25 8.51
CA HIS A 57 2.25 -5.46 9.70
C HIS A 57 1.67 -4.08 9.33
N ALA A 58 1.33 -3.26 10.33
CA ALA A 58 0.49 -2.07 10.15
C ALA A 58 1.22 -0.79 9.70
N HIS A 59 2.56 -0.76 9.67
CA HIS A 59 3.30 0.46 9.35
C HIS A 59 2.93 1.02 7.96
N LEU A 60 2.93 2.35 7.82
CA LEU A 60 2.45 3.02 6.61
C LEU A 60 3.29 2.71 5.37
N ASP A 61 4.57 2.41 5.51
CA ASP A 61 5.42 1.91 4.42
C ASP A 61 5.16 0.45 4.03
N HIS A 62 4.18 -0.20 4.67
CA HIS A 62 3.63 -1.52 4.34
C HIS A 62 2.11 -1.52 4.11
N SER A 63 1.35 -0.55 4.64
CA SER A 63 -0.12 -0.52 4.57
C SER A 63 -0.71 0.75 3.91
N GLY A 64 0.04 1.85 3.89
CA GLY A 64 -0.51 3.18 3.64
C GLY A 64 -1.02 3.44 2.21
N TYR A 65 -0.64 2.60 1.23
CA TYR A 65 -1.10 2.72 -0.16
C TYR A 65 -2.41 1.94 -0.41
N LEU A 66 -2.89 1.17 0.57
CA LEU A 66 -4.15 0.43 0.45
C LEU A 66 -5.35 1.27 0.00
N PRO A 67 -5.60 2.49 0.54
CA PRO A 67 -6.74 3.30 0.11
C PRO A 67 -6.66 3.65 -1.38
N VAL A 68 -5.45 3.91 -1.90
CA VAL A 68 -5.22 4.16 -3.32
C VAL A 68 -5.52 2.90 -4.12
N LEU A 69 -4.98 1.74 -3.72
CA LEU A 69 -5.23 0.47 -4.41
C LEU A 69 -6.74 0.16 -4.52
N VAL A 70 -7.50 0.37 -3.45
CA VAL A 70 -8.96 0.18 -3.44
C VAL A 70 -9.64 1.18 -4.36
N ARG A 71 -9.22 2.46 -4.36
CA ARG A 71 -9.75 3.48 -5.27
C ARG A 71 -9.51 3.12 -6.73
N GLU A 72 -8.34 2.57 -7.07
CA GLU A 72 -7.97 2.15 -8.42
C GLU A 72 -8.65 0.84 -8.90
N GLY A 73 -9.48 0.21 -8.06
CA GLY A 73 -10.37 -0.88 -8.49
C GLY A 73 -10.19 -2.22 -7.78
N PHE A 74 -9.24 -2.35 -6.85
CA PHE A 74 -9.10 -3.59 -6.08
C PHE A 74 -10.34 -3.85 -5.20
N ARG A 75 -10.84 -5.09 -5.22
CA ARG A 75 -12.01 -5.54 -4.45
C ARG A 75 -11.79 -6.87 -3.73
N GLY A 76 -10.57 -7.43 -3.80
CA GLY A 76 -10.24 -8.70 -3.16
C GLY A 76 -10.08 -8.59 -1.64
N PRO A 77 -9.92 -9.73 -0.95
CA PRO A 77 -9.64 -9.77 0.48
C PRO A 77 -8.26 -9.21 0.83
N ILE A 78 -8.17 -8.61 2.02
CA ILE A 78 -6.91 -8.19 2.66
C ILE A 78 -6.71 -9.06 3.90
N TYR A 79 -5.67 -9.88 3.88
CA TYR A 79 -5.31 -10.76 4.99
C TYR A 79 -4.24 -10.12 5.86
N CYS A 80 -4.45 -10.15 7.17
CA CYS A 80 -3.47 -9.74 8.17
C CYS A 80 -3.85 -10.32 9.54
N THR A 81 -3.00 -10.10 10.56
CA THR A 81 -3.36 -10.45 11.94
C THR A 81 -4.42 -9.48 12.49
N HIS A 82 -5.17 -9.90 13.51
CA HIS A 82 -6.12 -9.03 14.20
C HIS A 82 -5.47 -7.74 14.73
N GLY A 83 -4.24 -7.84 15.26
CA GLY A 83 -3.49 -6.67 15.74
C GLY A 83 -3.13 -5.71 14.61
N THR A 84 -2.71 -6.23 13.45
CA THR A 84 -2.46 -5.41 12.26
C THR A 84 -3.72 -4.70 11.79
N ALA A 85 -4.87 -5.40 11.72
CA ALA A 85 -6.14 -4.80 11.30
C ALA A 85 -6.56 -3.65 12.22
N ALA A 86 -6.52 -3.86 13.54
CA ALA A 86 -6.89 -2.84 14.52
C ALA A 86 -5.97 -1.61 14.46
N LEU A 87 -4.67 -1.80 14.24
CA LEU A 87 -3.74 -0.68 14.07
C LEU A 87 -3.94 0.03 12.74
N CYS A 88 -4.19 -0.68 11.65
CA CYS A 88 -4.45 -0.08 10.33
C CYS A 88 -5.69 0.82 10.35
N GLU A 89 -6.74 0.45 11.08
CA GLU A 89 -7.94 1.29 11.22
C GLU A 89 -7.61 2.69 11.75
N ILE A 90 -6.74 2.75 12.77
CA ILE A 90 -6.31 4.02 13.36
C ILE A 90 -5.31 4.74 12.46
N MET A 91 -4.27 4.03 12.03
CA MET A 91 -3.13 4.60 11.29
C MET A 91 -3.54 5.16 9.93
N LEU A 92 -4.42 4.47 9.20
CA LEU A 92 -4.84 4.92 7.88
C LEU A 92 -5.69 6.18 7.96
N ILE A 93 -6.60 6.27 8.94
CA ILE A 93 -7.45 7.45 9.13
C ILE A 93 -6.61 8.66 9.56
N ASP A 94 -5.71 8.51 10.54
CA ASP A 94 -4.85 9.61 10.96
C ASP A 94 -3.91 10.06 9.83
N SER A 95 -3.33 9.12 9.09
CA SER A 95 -2.47 9.45 7.94
C SER A 95 -3.23 10.19 6.84
N ALA A 96 -4.50 9.83 6.58
CA ALA A 96 -5.33 10.52 5.60
C ALA A 96 -5.52 11.99 5.99
N ARG A 97 -5.87 12.25 7.26
CA ARG A 97 -6.03 13.62 7.76
C ARG A 97 -4.74 14.43 7.62
N LEU A 98 -3.61 13.89 8.04
CA LEU A 98 -2.31 14.59 7.96
C LEU A 98 -1.89 14.85 6.51
N LEU A 99 -2.13 13.90 5.60
CA LEU A 99 -1.80 14.06 4.18
C LEU A 99 -2.73 15.05 3.46
N GLU A 100 -4.01 15.14 3.87
CA GLU A 100 -4.93 16.18 3.41
C GLU A 100 -4.45 17.56 3.88
N GLU A 101 -4.13 17.71 5.17
CA GLU A 101 -3.58 18.95 5.72
C GLU A 101 -2.27 19.37 5.02
N GLU A 102 -1.35 18.43 4.75
CA GLU A 102 -0.12 18.72 3.99
C GLU A 102 -0.37 19.15 2.54
N ALA A 103 -1.46 18.70 1.91
CA ALA A 103 -1.76 19.00 0.51
C ALA A 103 -2.37 20.40 0.31
N ASP A 104 -2.93 21.00 1.38
CA ASP A 104 -3.54 22.33 1.36
C ASP A 104 -2.52 23.49 1.40
N PHE A 105 -1.23 23.20 1.63
CA PHE A 105 -0.13 24.17 1.70
C PHE A 105 0.91 24.00 0.57
#